data_AF-A0A3D5U5Q8-F1
#
_entry.id   AF-A0A3D5U5Q8-F1
#
_cell.length_a   1.000
_cell.length_b   1.000
_cell.length_c   1.000
_cell.angle_alpha   90.00
_cell.angle_beta   90.00
_cell.angle_gamma   90.00
#
_symmetry.space_group_name_H-M   'P 1'
#
loop_
_entity.id
_entity.type
_entity.pdbx_description
1 polymer ?
#
loop_
_entity_poly.entity_id
_entity_poly.type
_entity_poly.pdbx_seq_one_letter_code
_entity_poly.pdbx_strand_id
1 'polypeptide(L)'
;LGRISNERNRKKEKPWFRIVLLGCMAQRIGQRLLSEDLGIDYAVGVDQYKSLPQLLTQNSGFALDFNSEEIYEDMMPVHQDSLCAYVTIMRGCN
;
A
#
# COMPACT_ATOMS: atom_id res chain seq x y z
N LEU A 1 10.86 10.48 -6.37
CA LEU A 1 9.47 11.02 -6.26
C LEU A 1 8.69 11.08 -7.59
N GLY A 2 9.30 10.75 -8.75
CA GLY A 2 8.72 11.03 -10.08
C GLY A 2 7.29 10.56 -10.35
N ARG A 3 6.93 9.30 -10.06
CA ARG A 3 5.56 8.80 -10.32
C ARG A 3 4.50 9.50 -9.48
N ILE A 4 4.76 9.71 -8.18
CA ILE A 4 3.81 10.36 -7.26
C ILE A 4 3.48 11.78 -7.72
N SER A 5 4.50 12.54 -8.13
CA SER A 5 4.31 13.91 -8.64
C SER A 5 3.45 13.94 -9.90
N ASN A 6 3.60 12.95 -10.79
CA ASN A 6 2.78 12.85 -12.00
C ASN A 6 1.32 12.52 -11.67
N GLU A 7 1.09 11.57 -10.75
CA GLU A 7 -0.26 11.18 -10.32
C GLU A 7 -0.96 12.30 -9.53
N ARG A 8 -0.22 13.14 -8.80
CA ARG A 8 -0.77 14.29 -8.07
C ARG A 8 -1.54 15.25 -8.99
N ASN A 9 -1.08 15.46 -10.21
CA ASN A 9 -1.78 16.34 -11.15
C ASN A 9 -3.19 15.82 -11.52
N ARG A 10 -3.40 14.50 -11.54
CA ARG A 10 -4.72 13.91 -11.86
C ARG A 10 -5.78 14.26 -10.82
N LYS A 11 -5.38 14.58 -9.59
CA LYS A 11 -6.30 15.04 -8.53
C LYS A 11 -7.01 16.35 -8.89
N LYS A 12 -6.40 17.19 -9.75
CA LYS A 12 -7.03 18.44 -10.24
C LYS A 12 -8.27 18.16 -11.09
N GLU A 13 -8.22 17.12 -11.91
CA GLU A 13 -9.33 16.72 -12.79
C GLU A 13 -10.30 15.77 -12.08
N LYS A 14 -9.81 14.97 -11.12
CA LYS A 14 -10.58 13.95 -10.41
C LYS A 14 -10.40 14.14 -8.89
N PRO A 15 -11.24 14.96 -8.24
CA PRO A 15 -11.13 15.22 -6.79
C PRO A 15 -11.27 13.98 -5.91
N TRP A 16 -11.93 12.93 -6.42
CA TRP A 16 -12.08 11.64 -5.74
C TRP A 16 -10.89 10.70 -5.93
N PHE A 17 -9.91 11.04 -6.78
CA PHE A 17 -8.75 10.21 -7.04
C PHE A 17 -7.82 10.20 -5.83
N ARG A 18 -7.57 9.01 -5.28
CA ARG A 18 -6.72 8.82 -4.10
C ARG A 18 -5.43 8.08 -4.46
N ILE A 19 -4.33 8.50 -3.86
CA ILE A 19 -2.99 7.94 -4.01
C ILE A 19 -2.63 7.20 -2.73
N VAL A 20 -2.41 5.90 -2.85
CA VAL A 20 -2.03 5.02 -1.74
C VAL A 20 -0.60 4.54 -1.97
N LEU A 21 0.24 4.61 -0.93
CA LEU A 21 1.58 4.04 -0.91
C LEU A 21 1.55 2.70 -0.16
N LEU A 22 1.89 1.62 -0.85
CA LEU A 22 1.83 0.24 -0.33
C LEU A 22 3.22 -0.39 -0.29
N GLY A 23 3.42 -1.31 0.65
CA GLY A 23 4.59 -2.19 0.67
C GLY A 23 5.59 -1.93 1.80
N CYS A 24 6.74 -2.60 1.76
CA CYS A 24 7.75 -2.54 2.81
C CYS A 24 8.26 -1.11 3.04
N MET A 25 8.41 -0.33 1.96
CA MET A 25 8.81 1.08 2.08
C MET A 25 7.71 1.93 2.70
N ALA A 26 6.43 1.61 2.49
CA ALA A 26 5.34 2.26 3.21
C ALA A 26 5.48 2.05 4.71
N GLN A 27 5.76 0.81 5.11
CA GLN A 27 5.92 0.45 6.52
C GLN A 27 7.09 1.19 7.19
N ARG A 28 8.23 1.32 6.48
CA ARG A 28 9.44 1.93 7.04
C ARG A 28 9.48 3.45 7.01
N ILE A 29 9.01 4.07 5.91
CA ILE A 29 9.15 5.52 5.68
C ILE A 29 7.84 6.20 5.28
N GLY A 30 6.72 5.49 5.26
CA GLY A 30 5.43 6.03 4.79
C GLY A 30 4.94 7.21 5.60
N GLN A 31 5.15 7.21 6.91
CA GLN A 31 4.76 8.32 7.79
C GLN A 31 5.50 9.62 7.44
N ARG A 32 6.81 9.52 7.16
CA ARG A 32 7.61 10.65 6.68
C ARG A 32 7.12 11.13 5.31
N LEU A 33 6.88 10.22 4.38
CA LEU A 33 6.41 10.58 3.03
C LEU A 33 5.02 11.25 3.04
N LEU A 34 4.13 10.84 3.96
CA LEU A 34 2.85 11.51 4.19
C LEU A 34 3.02 12.93 4.73
N SER A 35 4.01 13.15 5.61
CA SER A 35 4.27 14.48 6.18
C SER A 35 4.84 15.50 5.19
N GLU A 36 5.45 15.04 4.09
CA GLU A 36 6.09 15.88 3.07
C GLU A 36 5.10 16.46 2.02
N ASP A 37 3.78 16.35 2.24
CA ASP A 37 2.69 16.78 1.32
C ASP A 37 2.94 16.41 -0.16
N LEU A 38 3.35 15.17 -0.39
CA LEU A 38 3.65 14.68 -1.74
C LEU A 38 2.38 14.39 -2.56
N GLY A 39 1.19 14.62 -1.98
CA GLY A 39 -0.09 14.26 -2.57
C GLY A 39 -0.52 12.81 -2.32
N ILE A 40 0.13 12.12 -1.38
CA ILE A 40 -0.24 10.77 -0.93
C ILE A 40 -1.36 10.90 0.11
N ASP A 41 -2.44 10.16 -0.03
CA ASP A 41 -3.56 10.16 0.93
C ASP A 41 -3.40 9.07 1.99
N TYR A 42 -2.81 7.94 1.60
CA TYR A 42 -2.64 6.81 2.51
C TYR A 42 -1.29 6.13 2.40
N ALA A 43 -0.81 5.57 3.51
CA ALA A 43 0.33 4.66 3.54
C ALA A 43 -0.04 3.37 4.29
N VAL A 44 0.14 2.22 3.66
CA VAL A 44 -0.18 0.92 4.27
C VAL A 44 1.00 -0.04 4.14
N GLY A 45 1.45 -0.56 5.27
CA GLY A 45 2.51 -1.56 5.35
C GLY A 45 2.10 -2.91 4.77
N VAL A 46 3.08 -3.77 4.51
CA VAL A 46 2.81 -5.14 4.03
C VAL A 46 2.09 -5.97 5.08
N ASP A 47 2.21 -5.66 6.36
CA ASP A 47 1.54 -6.46 7.38
C ASP A 47 0.10 -5.98 7.64
N GLN A 48 -0.29 -4.82 7.09
CA GLN A 48 -1.54 -4.14 7.40
C GLN A 48 -2.51 -4.07 6.21
N TYR A 49 -2.32 -4.86 5.16
CA TYR A 49 -3.21 -4.83 3.98
C TYR A 49 -4.70 -5.00 4.32
N LYS A 50 -5.03 -5.81 5.33
CA LYS A 50 -6.42 -6.04 5.78
C LYS A 50 -7.10 -4.81 6.36
N SER A 51 -6.33 -3.79 6.77
CA SER A 51 -6.87 -2.51 7.25
C SER A 51 -7.34 -1.58 6.14
N LEU A 52 -6.97 -1.88 4.88
CA LEU A 52 -7.25 -1.00 3.74
C LEU A 52 -8.74 -0.71 3.56
N PRO A 53 -9.69 -1.67 3.67
CA PRO A 53 -11.12 -1.39 3.56
C PRO A 53 -11.60 -0.36 4.58
N GLN A 54 -11.21 -0.49 5.84
CA GLN A 54 -11.56 0.46 6.90
C GLN A 54 -10.85 1.81 6.67
N LEU A 55 -9.58 1.79 6.24
CA LEU A 55 -8.82 3.01 6.00
C LEU A 55 -9.41 3.86 4.85
N LEU A 56 -9.94 3.19 3.82
CA LEU A 56 -10.57 3.85 2.67
C LEU A 56 -11.91 4.54 3.00
N THR A 57 -12.51 4.29 4.17
CA THR A 57 -13.68 5.05 4.62
C THR A 57 -13.31 6.43 5.15
N GLN A 58 -12.02 6.67 5.42
CA GLN A 58 -11.48 7.96 5.86
C GLN A 58 -10.96 8.76 4.66
N ASN A 59 -10.71 10.06 4.83
CA ASN A 59 -10.17 10.92 3.75
C ASN A 59 -8.66 10.74 3.54
N SER A 60 -7.94 10.38 4.60
CA SER A 60 -6.51 10.09 4.61
C SER A 60 -6.19 9.23 5.84
N GLY A 61 -5.03 8.58 5.86
CA GLY A 61 -4.61 7.82 7.04
C GLY A 61 -3.47 6.85 6.76
N PHE A 62 -3.00 6.16 7.78
CA PHE A 62 -1.96 5.15 7.61
C PHE A 62 -2.18 3.94 8.50
N ALA A 63 -1.64 2.80 8.07
CA ALA A 63 -1.56 1.59 8.87
C ALA A 63 -0.19 0.93 8.60
N LEU A 64 0.77 1.15 9.50
CA LEU A 64 2.19 0.85 9.27
C LEU A 64 2.78 -0.10 10.33
N ASP A 65 1.93 -0.64 11.20
CA ASP A 65 2.40 -1.54 12.26
C ASP A 65 3.00 -2.81 11.68
N PHE A 66 4.02 -3.33 12.35
CA PHE A 66 4.63 -4.60 12.00
C PHE A 66 3.85 -5.75 12.63
N ASN A 67 3.52 -6.75 11.82
CA ASN A 67 2.88 -7.98 12.26
C ASN A 67 3.54 -9.18 11.56
N SER A 68 4.39 -9.90 12.30
CA SER A 68 5.10 -11.09 11.83
C SER A 68 4.20 -12.30 11.60
N GLU A 69 3.00 -12.32 12.17
CA GLU A 69 2.05 -13.43 12.07
C GLU A 69 1.11 -13.29 10.88
N GLU A 70 1.05 -12.11 10.25
CA GLU A 70 0.26 -11.93 9.04
C GLU A 70 0.84 -12.80 7.92
N ILE A 71 0.03 -13.68 7.33
CA ILE A 71 0.42 -14.55 6.20
C ILE A 71 -0.58 -14.54 5.04
N TYR A 72 -1.56 -13.62 5.05
CA TYR A 72 -2.57 -13.48 4.00
C TYR A 72 -3.46 -14.72 3.79
N GLU A 73 -3.80 -15.44 4.86
CA GLU A 73 -4.55 -16.72 4.80
C GLU A 73 -5.82 -16.65 3.95
N ASP A 74 -6.56 -15.53 4.02
CA ASP A 74 -7.84 -15.36 3.33
C ASP A 74 -7.72 -14.73 1.93
N MET A 75 -6.51 -14.53 1.40
CA MET A 75 -6.29 -13.90 0.10
C MET A 75 -5.65 -14.85 -0.90
N MET A 76 -6.39 -15.14 -1.97
CA MET A 76 -5.88 -15.90 -3.10
C MET A 76 -5.24 -14.95 -4.14
N PRO A 77 -3.98 -15.17 -4.55
CA PRO A 77 -3.36 -14.36 -5.58
C PRO A 77 -4.04 -14.59 -6.92
N VAL A 78 -4.32 -13.51 -7.65
CA VAL A 78 -4.81 -13.58 -9.04
C VAL A 78 -3.60 -13.50 -9.96
N HIS A 79 -3.40 -14.54 -10.78
CA HIS A 79 -2.33 -14.59 -11.77
C HIS A 79 -2.83 -14.09 -13.12
N GLN A 80 -2.04 -13.23 -13.76
CA GLN A 80 -2.37 -12.66 -15.07
C GLN A 80 -1.84 -13.52 -16.23
N ASP A 81 -0.80 -14.33 -15.99
CA ASP A 81 -0.21 -15.24 -16.96
C ASP A 81 -0.63 -16.69 -16.67
N SER A 82 -0.94 -17.45 -17.71
CA SER A 82 -1.42 -18.84 -17.60
C SER A 82 -0.29 -19.86 -17.56
N LEU A 83 0.94 -19.46 -17.91
CA LEU A 83 2.08 -20.37 -18.06
C LEU A 83 3.02 -20.38 -16.85
N CYS A 84 3.18 -19.24 -16.17
CA CYS A 84 4.16 -19.05 -15.10
C CYS A 84 3.56 -18.29 -13.92
N ALA A 85 3.90 -18.69 -12.69
CA ALA A 85 3.46 -18.03 -11.47
C ALA A 85 4.58 -17.99 -10.41
N TYR A 86 4.59 -16.92 -9.60
CA TYR A 86 5.40 -16.85 -8.40
C TYR A 86 4.63 -17.46 -7.24
N VAL A 87 5.28 -18.37 -6.50
CA VAL A 87 4.73 -18.99 -5.28
C VAL A 87 5.59 -18.56 -4.10
N THR A 88 4.96 -17.95 -3.10
CA THR A 88 5.65 -17.58 -1.85
C THR A 88 5.85 -18.82 -1.00
N ILE A 89 7.11 -19.24 -0.81
CA ILE A 89 7.47 -20.40 0.04
C ILE A 89 7.70 -19.96 1.50
N MET A 90 8.28 -18.78 1.71
CA MET A 90 8.64 -18.25 3.03
C MET A 90 8.48 -16.73 3.06
N ARG A 91 8.07 -16.20 4.22
CA ARG A 91 8.01 -14.77 4.54
C ARG A 91 8.94 -14.48 5.71
N GLY A 92 9.88 -13.54 5.52
CA GLY A 92 10.87 -13.19 6.53
C GLY A 92 12.02 -14.19 6.62
N CYS A 93 12.96 -13.93 7.53
CA CYS A 93 14.10 -14.77 7.84
C CYS A 93 14.47 -14.62 9.33
N ASN A 94 15.01 -15.66 9.95
CA ASN A 94 15.59 -15.61 11.29
C ASN A 94 17.10 -15.85 11.27
#